data_AF-A0A5N9F5K4-F1
#
_entry.id   AF-A0A5N9F5K4-F1
#
_cell.length_a   1.000
_cell.length_b   1.000
_cell.length_c   1.000
_cell.angle_alpha   90.00
_cell.angle_beta   90.00
_cell.angle_gamma   90.00
#
_symmetry.space_group_name_H-M   'P 1'
#
loop_
_entity.id
_entity.type
_entity.pdbx_description
1 polymer ?
#
loop_
_entity_poly.entity_id
_entity_poly.type
_entity_poly.pdbx_seq_one_letter_code
_entity_poly.pdbx_strand_id
1 'polypeptide(L)'
;MQSIVEEWKNCGRNGRPRFVATNAFALGTGAADRGADQYRHYNQFLGAEAADQAARRVLTSPEDIRKVIQELEQVGLDEMVFLPQVTDLDQVDRLAEIVG
;
A
#
# COMPACT_ATOMS: atom_id res chain seq x y z
N MET A 1 -15.54 6.86 0.97
CA MET A 1 -15.41 7.48 -0.37
C MET A 1 -16.67 8.25 -0.81
N GLN A 2 -17.88 7.88 -0.36
CA GLN A 2 -19.13 8.52 -0.79
C GLN A 2 -19.20 10.04 -0.59
N SER A 3 -18.82 10.55 0.60
CA SER A 3 -18.79 12.01 0.86
C SER A 3 -17.89 12.77 -0.10
N ILE A 4 -16.78 12.17 -0.52
CA ILE A 4 -15.85 12.76 -1.49
C ILE A 4 -16.48 12.82 -2.89
N VAL A 5 -17.23 11.77 -3.27
CA VAL A 5 -17.95 11.73 -4.57
C VAL A 5 -19.07 12.78 -4.61
N GLU A 6 -19.80 12.94 -3.51
CA GLU A 6 -20.83 13.97 -3.37
C GLU A 6 -20.22 15.36 -3.47
N GLU A 7 -19.15 15.62 -2.73
CA GLU A 7 -18.51 16.94 -2.74
C GLU A 7 -17.85 17.28 -4.08
N TRP A 8 -17.31 16.28 -4.79
CA TRP A 8 -16.81 16.46 -6.16
C TRP A 8 -17.90 17.00 -7.10
N LYS A 9 -19.11 16.44 -6.99
CA LYS A 9 -20.28 16.90 -7.77
C LYS A 9 -20.74 18.28 -7.33
N ASN A 10 -20.79 18.55 -6.01
CA ASN A 10 -21.18 19.85 -5.46
C ASN A 10 -20.26 20.97 -5.96
N CYS A 11 -18.97 20.68 -6.10
CA CYS A 11 -17.98 21.59 -6.69
C CYS A 11 -18.10 21.74 -8.22
N GLY A 12 -19.10 21.15 -8.87
CA GLY A 12 -19.33 21.24 -10.31
C GLY A 12 -18.27 20.55 -11.17
N ARG A 13 -17.50 19.60 -10.60
CA ARG A 13 -16.43 18.91 -11.32
C ARG A 13 -17.01 17.80 -12.19
N ASN A 14 -16.54 17.71 -13.43
CA ASN A 14 -16.94 16.64 -14.35
C ASN A 14 -16.42 15.26 -13.88
N GLY A 15 -17.14 14.21 -14.26
CA GLY A 15 -16.75 12.82 -13.96
C GLY A 15 -16.84 12.44 -12.48
N ARG A 16 -15.91 11.61 -12.01
CA ARG A 16 -15.77 11.18 -10.62
C ARG A 16 -14.32 11.36 -10.14
N PRO A 17 -14.06 11.55 -8.83
CA PRO A 17 -12.70 11.48 -8.31
C PRO A 17 -12.10 10.09 -8.58
N ARG A 18 -10.80 10.04 -8.84
CA ARG A 18 -10.03 8.79 -8.87
C ARG A 18 -9.46 8.53 -7.48
N PHE A 19 -9.75 7.37 -6.91
CA PHE A 19 -9.22 6.95 -5.61
C PHE A 19 -7.99 6.07 -5.82
N VAL A 20 -6.85 6.53 -5.30
CA VAL A 20 -5.56 5.84 -5.40
C VAL A 20 -5.02 5.60 -3.99
N ALA A 21 -4.53 4.40 -3.71
CA ALA A 21 -3.92 4.04 -2.44
C ALA A 21 -2.51 3.50 -2.64
N THR A 22 -1.69 3.63 -1.60
CA THR A 22 -0.33 3.11 -1.59
C THR A 22 -0.16 2.08 -0.48
N ASN A 23 0.49 0.96 -0.78
CA ASN A 23 0.81 -0.06 0.22
C ASN A 23 2.27 -0.47 0.16
N ALA A 24 2.92 -0.49 1.33
CA ALA A 24 4.28 -0.95 1.50
C ALA A 24 4.33 -2.48 1.45
N PHE A 25 5.31 -3.05 0.76
CA PHE A 25 5.52 -4.51 0.72
C PHE A 25 7.00 -4.88 0.69
N ALA A 26 7.31 -6.11 1.09
CA ALA A 26 8.62 -6.74 0.92
C ALA A 26 8.47 -8.26 0.87
N LEU A 27 8.76 -8.87 -0.28
CA LEU A 27 8.52 -10.29 -0.57
C LEU A 27 9.82 -11.07 -0.70
N GLY A 28 9.77 -12.34 -0.28
CA GLY A 28 10.89 -13.27 -0.39
C GLY A 28 11.69 -13.42 0.90
N THR A 29 12.59 -14.41 0.90
CA THR A 29 13.36 -14.81 2.08
C THR A 29 14.19 -13.64 2.62
N GLY A 30 13.96 -13.27 3.88
CA GLY A 30 14.67 -12.18 4.55
C GLY A 30 14.30 -10.77 4.08
N ALA A 31 13.32 -10.61 3.19
CA ALA A 31 12.84 -9.30 2.75
C ALA A 31 11.93 -8.65 3.79
N ALA A 32 11.11 -9.44 4.49
CA ALA A 32 10.18 -8.96 5.50
C ALA A 32 10.84 -8.09 6.58
N ASP A 33 11.88 -8.62 7.25
CA ASP A 33 12.58 -7.91 8.32
C ASP A 33 13.29 -6.65 7.79
N ARG A 34 13.98 -6.76 6.65
CA ARG A 34 14.64 -5.61 6.00
C ARG A 34 13.64 -4.51 5.62
N GLY A 35 12.50 -4.90 5.06
CA GLY A 35 11.44 -3.96 4.68
C GLY A 35 10.81 -3.29 5.89
N ALA A 36 10.55 -4.04 6.96
CA ALA A 36 10.07 -3.48 8.22
C ALA A 36 11.08 -2.50 8.84
N ASP A 37 12.37 -2.83 8.82
CA ASP A 37 13.45 -1.98 9.33
C ASP A 37 13.58 -0.69 8.53
N GLN A 38 13.58 -0.78 7.21
CA GLN A 38 13.59 0.40 6.33
C GLN A 38 12.36 1.28 6.60
N TYR A 39 11.17 0.68 6.73
CA TYR A 39 9.94 1.46 6.85
C TYR A 39 9.81 2.10 8.23
N ARG A 40 10.29 1.42 9.29
CA ARG A 40 10.47 1.99 10.63
C ARG A 40 11.42 3.19 10.58
N HIS A 41 12.58 3.03 9.95
CA HIS A 41 13.59 4.08 9.86
C HIS A 41 13.05 5.31 9.11
N TYR A 42 12.38 5.10 7.98
CA TYR A 42 11.75 6.17 7.20
C TYR A 42 10.71 6.94 8.04
N ASN A 43 9.92 6.23 8.85
CA ASN A 43 8.84 6.81 9.66
C ASN A 43 9.28 7.28 11.06
N GLN A 44 10.58 7.27 11.39
CA GLN A 44 11.08 7.62 12.73
C GLN A 44 10.66 9.02 13.21
N PHE A 45 10.39 9.95 12.28
CA PHE A 45 9.94 11.31 12.58
C PHE A 45 8.54 11.36 13.20
N LEU A 46 7.75 10.28 13.10
CA LEU A 46 6.44 10.14 13.75
C LEU A 46 6.56 9.72 15.23
N GLY A 47 7.77 9.41 15.71
CA GLY A 47 8.02 8.83 17.03
C GLY A 47 8.09 7.30 17.00
N ALA A 48 8.77 6.72 17.99
CA ALA A 48 9.14 5.30 18.01
C ALA A 48 7.93 4.35 17.88
N GLU A 49 6.85 4.63 18.61
CA GLU A 49 5.65 3.78 18.58
C GLU A 49 4.96 3.82 17.21
N ALA A 50 4.78 5.01 16.64
CA ALA A 50 4.14 5.16 15.32
C ALA A 50 5.01 4.53 14.22
N ALA A 51 6.33 4.67 14.30
CA ALA A 51 7.27 4.03 13.39
C ALA A 51 7.21 2.49 13.46
N ASP A 52 7.12 1.92 14.67
CA ASP A 52 6.93 0.48 14.87
C ASP A 52 5.59 -0.01 14.32
N GLN A 53 4.51 0.76 14.53
CA GLN A 53 3.22 0.43 13.95
C GLN A 53 3.23 0.52 12.42
N ALA A 54 3.98 1.45 11.83
CA ALA A 54 4.16 1.53 10.39
C ALA A 54 4.88 0.27 9.87
N ALA A 55 5.99 -0.11 10.50
CA ALA A 55 6.79 -1.28 10.13
C ALA A 55 5.98 -2.59 10.11
N ARG A 56 5.05 -2.76 11.06
CA ARG A 56 4.16 -3.94 11.14
C ARG A 56 3.12 -4.01 10.02
N ARG A 57 2.91 -2.93 9.27
CA ARG A 57 1.93 -2.87 8.16
C ARG A 57 2.55 -3.18 6.80
N VAL A 58 3.86 -3.45 6.73
CA VAL A 58 4.49 -3.92 5.49
C VAL A 58 3.92 -5.29 5.14
N LEU A 59 3.40 -5.43 3.93
CA LEU A 59 2.85 -6.70 3.42
C LEU A 59 3.99 -7.63 3.04
N THR A 60 3.94 -8.89 3.47
CA THR A 60 5.10 -9.80 3.35
C THR A 60 4.77 -11.13 2.67
N SER A 61 3.50 -11.33 2.29
CA SER A 61 3.03 -12.55 1.64
C SER A 61 2.12 -12.25 0.43
N PRO A 62 2.03 -13.19 -0.53
CA PRO A 62 1.03 -13.14 -1.60
C PRO A 62 -0.40 -13.03 -1.09
N GLU A 63 -0.71 -13.70 0.02
CA GLU A 63 -2.04 -13.70 0.64
C GLU A 63 -2.41 -12.31 1.15
N ASP A 64 -1.48 -11.62 1.82
CA ASP A 64 -1.69 -10.26 2.32
C ASP A 64 -1.93 -9.26 1.18
N ILE A 65 -1.19 -9.41 0.07
CA ILE A 65 -1.32 -8.57 -1.12
C ILE A 65 -2.70 -8.78 -1.76
N ARG A 66 -3.12 -10.03 -1.99
CA ARG A 66 -4.44 -10.30 -2.57
C ARG A 66 -5.57 -9.82 -1.66
N LYS A 67 -5.42 -10.03 -0.36
CA LYS A 67 -6.40 -9.59 0.64
C LYS A 67 -6.58 -8.07 0.62
N VAL A 68 -5.48 -7.31 0.65
CA VAL A 68 -5.58 -5.84 0.67
C VAL A 68 -6.17 -5.28 -0.63
N ILE A 69 -5.88 -5.91 -1.78
CA ILE A 69 -6.49 -5.53 -3.06
C ILE A 69 -8.01 -5.73 -2.98
N GLN A 70 -8.46 -6.91 -2.56
CA GLN A 70 -9.88 -7.23 -2.45
C GLN A 70 -10.60 -6.29 -1.47
N GLU A 71 -10.03 -6.03 -0.30
CA GLU A 71 -10.61 -5.14 0.69
C GLU A 71 -10.74 -3.70 0.17
N LEU A 72 -9.74 -3.21 -0.56
CA LEU A 72 -9.75 -1.85 -1.08
C LEU A 72 -10.60 -1.68 -2.34
N GLU A 73 -10.67 -2.70 -3.19
CA GLU A 73 -11.61 -2.73 -4.33
C GLU A 73 -13.06 -2.67 -3.84
N GLN A 74 -13.42 -3.41 -2.79
CA GLN A 74 -14.77 -3.42 -2.21
C GLN A 74 -15.22 -2.05 -1.69
N VAL A 75 -14.29 -1.16 -1.31
CA VAL A 75 -14.61 0.20 -0.85
C VAL A 75 -14.54 1.25 -1.95
N GLY A 76 -14.28 0.84 -3.20
CA GLY A 76 -14.33 1.69 -4.40
C GLY A 76 -12.98 2.29 -4.81
N LEU A 77 -11.86 1.67 -4.43
CA LEU A 77 -10.54 2.09 -4.92
C LEU A 77 -10.40 1.84 -6.42
N ASP A 78 -9.89 2.81 -7.17
CA ASP A 78 -9.65 2.67 -8.62
C ASP A 78 -8.26 2.10 -8.92
N GLU A 79 -7.26 2.39 -8.08
CA GLU A 79 -5.87 2.02 -8.33
C GLU A 79 -5.07 1.81 -7.05
N MET A 80 -4.24 0.76 -7.06
CA MET A 80 -3.28 0.44 -6.01
C MET A 80 -1.86 0.66 -6.50
N VAL A 81 -1.06 1.38 -5.73
CA VAL A 81 0.37 1.55 -5.97
C VAL A 81 1.16 0.83 -4.88
N PHE A 82 1.85 -0.24 -5.23
CA PHE A 82 2.69 -0.98 -4.30
C PHE A 82 4.10 -0.38 -4.25
N LEU A 83 4.58 -0.14 -3.04
CA LEU A 83 5.89 0.45 -2.77
C LEU A 83 6.81 -0.60 -2.14
N PRO A 84 7.84 -1.09 -2.86
CA PRO A 84 8.79 -2.02 -2.26
C PRO A 84 9.60 -1.31 -1.18
N GLN A 85 9.75 -1.95 -0.02
CA GLN A 85 10.55 -1.42 1.11
C GLN A 85 11.96 -2.03 1.16
N VAL A 86 12.33 -2.77 0.13
CA VAL A 86 13.70 -3.25 -0.12
C VAL A 86 14.13 -2.81 -1.52
N THR A 87 15.44 -2.77 -1.75
CA THR A 87 16.05 -2.30 -3.00
C THR A 87 16.24 -3.40 -4.05
N ASP A 88 15.79 -4.62 -3.74
CA ASP A 88 15.90 -5.77 -4.62
C ASP A 88 15.00 -5.58 -5.85
N LEU A 89 15.57 -5.65 -7.06
CA LEU A 89 14.81 -5.40 -8.30
C LEU A 89 13.75 -6.47 -8.58
N ASP A 90 13.97 -7.68 -8.06
CA ASP A 90 13.05 -8.82 -8.21
C ASP A 90 11.72 -8.61 -7.47
N GLN A 91 11.58 -7.59 -6.63
CA GLN A 91 10.30 -7.23 -6.00
C GLN A 91 9.22 -6.93 -7.04
N VAL A 92 9.59 -6.35 -8.18
CA VAL A 92 8.64 -6.04 -9.27
C VAL A 92 8.11 -7.33 -9.89
N ASP A 93 9.01 -8.27 -10.19
CA ASP A 93 8.65 -9.57 -10.77
C ASP A 93 7.80 -10.39 -9.79
N ARG A 94 8.21 -10.44 -8.51
CA ARG A 94 7.45 -11.13 -7.45
C ARG A 94 6.06 -10.57 -7.27
N LEU A 95 5.91 -9.24 -7.33
CA LEU A 95 4.58 -8.62 -7.26
C LEU A 95 3.76 -8.97 -8.51
N ALA A 96 4.37 -8.92 -9.69
CA ALA A 96 3.71 -9.24 -10.95
C ALA A 96 3.18 -10.69 -10.96
N GLU A 97 3.89 -11.66 -10.40
CA GLU A 97 3.42 -13.05 -10.24
C GLU A 97 2.18 -13.18 -9.36
N ILE A 98 1.93 -12.21 -8.48
CA ILE A 98 0.81 -12.24 -7.53
C ILE A 98 -0.44 -11.58 -8.12
N VAL A 99 -0.25 -10.50 -8.89
CA VAL A 99 -1.33 -9.63 -9.41
C VAL A 99 -1.65 -9.84 -10.89
N GLY A 100 -0.77 -10.51 -11.64
CA GLY A 100 -0.90 -10.78 -13.08
C GLY A 100 -1.77 -11.97 -13.43
#